data_AF-A0A368AUW6-F1
#
_entry.id   AF-A0A368AUW6-F1
#
_cell.length_a   1.000
_cell.length_b   1.000
_cell.length_c   1.000
_cell.angle_alpha   90.00
_cell.angle_beta   90.00
_cell.angle_gamma   90.00
#
_symmetry.space_group_name_H-M   'P 1'
#
loop_
_entity.id
_entity.type
_entity.pdbx_description
1 polymer ?
#
loop_
_entity_poly.entity_id
_entity_poly.type
_entity_poly.pdbx_seq_one_letter_code
_entity_poly.pdbx_strand_id
1 'polypeptide(L)'
;MKFGFREAQRAVIAALEAGEYQHVSRRDIDVKNLLATGEVSAGEVAEVVRSCRGIHHASSPHHAVAAIEVHVLRRDGWYIKFFFIEPDTWFISVHQ
;
A
#
# COMPACT_ATOMS: atom_id res chain seq x y z
N MET A 1 -3.04 14.98 -3.29
CA MET A 1 -2.28 15.49 -2.13
C MET A 1 -0.92 14.80 -2.07
N LYS A 2 0.12 15.48 -1.59
CA LYS A 2 1.46 14.87 -1.44
C LYS A 2 1.63 14.42 0.01
N PHE A 3 1.51 13.13 0.26
CA PHE A 3 1.69 12.54 1.59
C PHE A 3 3.18 12.35 1.89
N GLY A 4 3.64 12.88 3.02
CA GLY A 4 4.95 12.50 3.55
C GLY A 4 4.95 11.05 4.03
N PHE A 5 6.12 10.38 4.09
CA PHE A 5 6.20 8.98 4.54
C PHE A 5 5.45 8.70 5.84
N ARG A 6 5.66 9.51 6.88
CA ARG A 6 5.00 9.32 8.19
C ARG A 6 3.49 9.44 8.12
N GLU A 7 2.98 10.29 7.24
CA GLU A 7 1.55 10.49 7.04
C GLU A 7 0.94 9.33 6.28
N ALA A 8 1.57 8.94 5.16
CA ALA A 8 1.19 7.76 4.40
C ALA A 8 1.20 6.49 5.26
N GLN A 9 2.23 6.30 6.09
CA GLN A 9 2.36 5.17 7.01
C GLN A 9 1.20 5.12 8.02
N ARG A 10 0.86 6.25 8.66
CA ARG A 10 -0.27 6.29 9.60
C ARG A 10 -1.60 5.99 8.89
N ALA A 11 -1.83 6.60 7.73
CA ALA A 11 -3.07 6.44 6.99
C ALA A 11 -3.30 5.00 6.53
N VAL A 12 -2.29 4.34 5.96
CA VAL A 12 -2.42 2.95 5.52
C VAL A 12 -2.58 1.97 6.69
N ILE A 13 -1.93 2.23 7.84
CA ILE A 13 -2.13 1.40 9.04
C ILE A 13 -3.57 1.54 9.54
N ALA A 14 -4.07 2.77 9.64
CA ALA A 14 -5.45 3.02 10.06
C ALA A 14 -6.46 2.33 9.13
N ALA A 15 -6.25 2.40 7.82
CA ALA A 15 -7.09 1.72 6.84
C ALA A 15 -7.05 0.19 7.00
N LEU A 16 -5.86 -0.40 7.19
CA LEU A 16 -5.71 -1.84 7.43
C LEU A 16 -6.42 -2.30 8.72
N GLU A 17 -6.29 -1.52 9.79
CA GLU A 17 -6.92 -1.81 11.09
C GLU A 17 -8.45 -1.65 11.05
N ALA A 18 -8.96 -0.67 10.30
CA ALA A 18 -10.39 -0.42 10.14
C ALA A 18 -11.06 -1.28 9.05
N GLY A 19 -10.29 -1.94 8.18
CA GLY A 19 -10.81 -2.62 6.99
C GLY A 19 -11.26 -1.66 5.88
N GLU A 20 -10.82 -0.40 5.93
CA GLU A 20 -11.20 0.68 5.01
C GLU A 20 -10.20 0.77 3.84
N TYR A 21 -10.09 -0.33 3.09
CA TYR A 21 -9.19 -0.41 1.95
C TYR A 21 -9.81 -1.18 0.78
N GLN A 22 -9.29 -0.89 -0.41
CA GLN A 22 -9.69 -1.48 -1.67
C GLN A 22 -8.48 -2.10 -2.38
N HIS A 23 -8.75 -2.98 -3.34
CA HIS A 23 -7.75 -3.57 -4.21
C HIS A 23 -7.97 -3.13 -5.64
N VAL A 24 -6.91 -2.70 -6.32
CA VAL A 24 -7.00 -2.41 -7.75
C VAL A 24 -7.17 -3.72 -8.51
N SER A 25 -8.33 -3.90 -9.15
CA SER A 25 -8.53 -5.01 -10.08
C SER A 25 -7.70 -4.76 -11.35
N ARG A 26 -6.68 -5.58 -11.61
CA ARG A 26 -5.93 -5.55 -12.87
C ARG A 26 -6.16 -6.87 -13.61
N ARG A 27 -6.54 -6.77 -14.89
CA ARG A 27 -6.68 -7.95 -15.78
C ARG A 27 -5.32 -8.54 -16.18
N ASP A 28 -4.23 -7.76 -16.08
CA ASP A 28 -2.93 -8.07 -16.71
C ASP A 28 -1.74 -8.15 -15.73
N ILE A 29 -1.97 -8.28 -14.42
CA ILE A 29 -0.87 -8.44 -13.47
C ILE A 29 -0.99 -9.78 -12.76
N ASP A 30 -0.10 -10.68 -13.17
CA ASP A 30 0.10 -12.03 -12.61
C ASP A 30 0.71 -12.01 -11.19
N VAL A 31 0.89 -10.82 -10.62
CA VAL A 31 1.39 -10.66 -9.25
C VAL A 31 0.21 -10.74 -8.30
N LYS A 32 0.13 -11.84 -7.57
CA LYS A 32 -0.82 -12.06 -6.48
C LYS A 32 -0.74 -10.92 -5.48
N ASN A 33 -1.84 -10.21 -5.29
CA ASN A 33 -2.02 -9.37 -4.12
C ASN A 33 -2.44 -10.31 -2.97
N LEU A 34 -1.46 -10.76 -2.17
CA LEU A 34 -1.67 -11.73 -1.09
C LEU A 34 -2.73 -11.27 -0.09
N LEU A 35 -2.87 -9.95 0.10
CA LEU A 35 -3.92 -9.37 0.94
C LEU A 35 -5.30 -9.51 0.29
N ALA A 36 -5.40 -9.34 -1.04
CA ALA A 36 -6.65 -9.50 -1.77
C ALA A 36 -7.12 -10.96 -1.82
N THR A 37 -6.19 -11.91 -1.86
CA THR A 37 -6.50 -13.35 -1.88
C THR A 37 -6.69 -13.94 -0.48
N GLY A 38 -6.41 -13.16 0.58
CA GLY A 38 -6.45 -13.64 1.96
C GLY A 38 -5.30 -14.57 2.33
N GLU A 39 -4.27 -14.70 1.48
CA GLU A 39 -3.04 -15.44 1.79
C GLU A 39 -2.23 -14.76 2.91
N VAL A 40 -2.38 -13.44 3.09
CA VAL A 40 -1.91 -12.70 4.27
C VAL A 40 -3.05 -11.83 4.82
N SER A 41 -3.04 -11.62 6.14
CA SER A 41 -4.04 -10.82 6.83
C SER A 41 -3.72 -9.31 6.81
N ALA A 42 -4.74 -8.47 6.98
CA ALA A 42 -4.54 -7.02 7.12
C ALA A 42 -3.64 -6.67 8.32
N GLY A 43 -3.74 -7.43 9.42
CA GLY A 43 -2.89 -7.27 10.60
C GLY A 43 -1.42 -7.56 10.32
N GLU A 44 -1.10 -8.64 9.60
CA GLU A 44 0.29 -8.94 9.20
C GLU A 44 0.86 -7.83 8.31
N VAL A 45 0.09 -7.37 7.33
CA VAL A 45 0.51 -6.24 6.47
C VAL A 45 0.73 -4.99 7.32
N ALA A 46 -0.15 -4.71 8.29
CA ALA A 46 -0.02 -3.56 9.19
C ALA A 46 1.26 -3.63 10.03
N GLU A 47 1.64 -4.81 10.55
CA GLU A 47 2.92 -4.99 11.27
C GLU A 47 4.13 -4.70 10.38
N VAL A 48 4.13 -5.20 9.14
CA VAL A 48 5.19 -4.91 8.18
C VAL A 48 5.29 -3.42 7.91
N VAL A 49 4.15 -2.75 7.67
CA VAL A 49 4.13 -1.31 7.44
C VAL A 49 4.58 -0.52 8.68
N ARG A 50 4.14 -0.91 9.88
CA ARG A 50 4.54 -0.27 11.14
C ARG A 50 6.04 -0.37 11.38
N SER A 51 6.63 -1.50 10.99
CA SER A 51 8.07 -1.69 11.08
C SER A 51 8.84 -0.75 10.14
N CYS A 52 8.25 -0.29 9.03
CA CYS A 52 8.97 0.46 7.99
C CYS A 52 9.50 1.83 8.48
N ARG A 53 10.59 2.27 7.84
CA ARG A 53 11.23 3.57 8.05
C ARG A 53 11.31 4.30 6.71
N GLY A 54 11.66 5.59 6.73
CA GLY A 54 11.79 6.38 5.50
C GLY A 54 12.72 5.76 4.45
N ILE A 55 13.75 5.02 4.88
CA ILE A 55 14.67 4.30 3.98
C ILE A 55 14.01 3.14 3.21
N HIS A 56 12.87 2.63 3.71
CA HIS A 56 12.09 1.56 3.06
C HIS A 56 11.04 2.12 2.11
N HIS A 57 10.84 3.44 2.11
CA HIS A 57 9.76 4.12 1.40
C HIS A 57 10.29 4.82 0.14
N ALA A 58 9.52 4.68 -0.94
CA ALA A 58 9.62 5.52 -2.11
C ALA A 58 8.22 5.98 -2.51
N SER A 59 8.13 7.15 -3.14
CA SER A 59 6.89 7.59 -3.76
C SER A 59 7.12 8.20 -5.13
N SER A 60 6.12 8.08 -5.99
CA SER A 60 6.13 8.67 -7.32
C SER A 60 4.69 8.93 -7.79
N PRO A 61 4.45 9.91 -8.67
CA PRO A 61 3.16 10.11 -9.33
C PRO A 61 2.64 8.84 -10.02
N HIS A 62 1.33 8.62 -10.00
CA HIS A 62 0.69 7.54 -10.73
C HIS A 62 0.82 7.78 -12.23
N HIS A 63 1.22 6.74 -12.98
CA HIS A 63 1.52 6.82 -14.41
C HIS A 63 0.39 7.42 -15.27
N ALA A 64 -0.87 7.09 -14.97
CA ALA A 64 -2.03 7.60 -15.71
C ALA A 64 -2.61 8.89 -15.13
N VAL A 65 -2.37 9.17 -13.84
CA VAL A 65 -2.99 10.29 -13.12
C VAL A 65 -1.94 10.90 -12.20
N ALA A 66 -1.11 11.80 -12.73
CA ALA A 66 0.04 12.35 -12.02
C ALA A 66 -0.30 13.10 -10.71
N ALA A 67 -1.58 13.46 -10.51
CA ALA A 67 -2.06 14.06 -9.26
C ALA A 67 -2.17 13.06 -8.09
N ILE A 68 -2.17 11.75 -8.37
CA ILE A 68 -2.20 10.67 -7.37
C ILE A 68 -0.75 10.28 -7.05
N GLU A 69 -0.36 10.37 -5.79
CA GLU A 69 0.94 9.88 -5.32
C GLU A 69 0.83 8.38 -5.02
N VAL A 70 1.74 7.58 -5.59
CA VAL A 70 1.85 6.14 -5.31
C VAL A 70 2.99 5.90 -4.35
N HIS A 71 2.73 5.17 -3.28
CA HIS A 71 3.69 4.80 -2.26
C HIS A 71 4.12 3.35 -2.46
N VAL A 72 5.42 3.10 -2.28
CA VAL A 72 6.02 1.76 -2.30
C VAL A 72 6.81 1.59 -1.01
N LEU A 73 6.56 0.50 -0.30
CA LEU A 73 7.36 0.05 0.84
C LEU A 73 8.07 -1.24 0.45
N ARG A 74 9.39 -1.28 0.71
CA ARG A 74 10.23 -2.44 0.50
C ARG A 74 10.99 -2.78 1.77
N ARG A 75 10.77 -3.97 2.32
CA ARG A 75 11.45 -4.42 3.54
C ARG A 75 11.47 -5.94 3.62
N ASP A 76 12.63 -6.53 3.85
CA ASP A 76 12.77 -7.97 4.19
C ASP A 76 11.99 -8.89 3.22
N GLY A 77 12.10 -8.65 1.91
CA GLY A 77 11.37 -9.36 0.85
C GLY A 77 10.01 -8.75 0.49
N TRP A 78 9.34 -8.09 1.44
CA TRP A 78 8.05 -7.49 1.19
C TRP A 78 8.08 -6.36 0.16
N TYR A 79 7.06 -6.34 -0.67
CA TYR A 79 6.73 -5.28 -1.60
C TYR A 79 5.26 -4.89 -1.43
N ILE A 80 5.02 -3.69 -0.89
CA ILE A 80 3.68 -3.16 -0.64
C ILE A 80 3.54 -1.86 -1.42
N LYS A 81 2.57 -1.80 -2.33
CA LYS A 81 2.32 -0.65 -3.21
C LYS A 81 0.88 -0.20 -3.10
N PHE A 82 0.68 1.08 -2.78
CA PHE A 82 -0.64 1.66 -2.53
C PHE A 82 -0.71 3.13 -2.90
N PHE A 83 -1.92 3.68 -2.96
CA PHE A 83 -2.20 5.11 -3.05
C PHE A 83 -3.49 5.42 -2.29
N PHE A 84 -3.83 6.70 -2.18
CA PHE A 84 -5.04 7.17 -1.52
C PHE A 84 -6.01 7.80 -2.51
N ILE A 85 -7.27 7.41 -2.44
CA ILE A 85 -8.40 8.15 -3.01
C ILE A 85 -9.38 8.30 -1.87
N GLU A 86 -9.44 9.49 -1.28
CA GLU A 86 -10.22 9.74 -0.07
C GLU A 86 -11.67 9.21 -0.21
N PRO A 87 -12.17 8.47 0.81
CA PRO A 87 -11.53 8.16 2.09
C PRO A 87 -10.59 6.93 2.07
N ASP A 88 -10.57 6.17 0.97
CA ASP A 88 -10.02 4.82 0.94
C ASP A 88 -8.52 4.75 0.65
N THR A 89 -7.88 3.73 1.23
CA THR A 89 -6.55 3.28 0.79
C THR A 89 -6.69 2.21 -0.28
N TRP A 90 -5.98 2.36 -1.39
CA TRP A 90 -6.04 1.43 -2.52
C TRP A 90 -4.72 0.68 -2.67
N PHE A 91 -4.75 -0.65 -2.50
CA PHE A 91 -3.60 -1.51 -2.73
C PHE A 91 -3.50 -1.88 -4.22
N ILE A 92 -2.35 -1.55 -4.81
CA ILE A 92 -1.96 -2.03 -6.14
C ILE A 92 -1.34 -3.42 -6.02
N SER A 93 -0.47 -3.64 -5.04
CA SER A 93 0.29 -4.89 -4.87
C SER A 93 0.67 -5.11 -3.42
N VAL A 94 0.59 -6.36 -2.96
CA VAL A 94 1.06 -6.81 -1.64
C VAL A 94 1.62 -8.22 -1.81
N HIS A 95 2.94 -8.41 -1.72
CA HIS A 95 3.57 -9.72 -1.78
C HIS A 95 4.93 -9.73 -1.06
N GLN A 96 5.50 -10.93 -0.93
CA GLN A 96 6.84 -11.23 -0.43
C GLN A 96 7.75 -11.71 -1.56
#